data_AF-A0A2L0AFP9-F1
#
_entry.id   AF-A0A2L0AFP9-F1
#
_cell.length_a   1.000
_cell.length_b   1.000
_cell.length_c   1.000
_cell.angle_alpha   90.00
_cell.angle_beta   90.00
_cell.angle_gamma   90.00
#
_symmetry.space_group_name_H-M   'P 1'
#
loop_
_entity.id
_entity.type
_entity.pdbx_description
1 polymer ?
#
loop_
_entity_poly.entity_id
_entity_poly.type
_entity_poly.pdbx_seq_one_letter_code
_entity_poly.pdbx_strand_id
1 'polypeptide(L)' 'MEASMCEENLAFYERRARQEAEAAASAVSPAVASAHRLLSIQYEDDIREQHAAHPHPQAVHNRHIETADG' A
#
# COMPACT_ATOMS: atom_id res chain seq x y z
N MET A 1 -12.79 12.81 -10.54
CA MET A 1 -13.22 12.22 -9.25
C MET A 1 -12.55 10.85 -9.03
N GLU A 2 -11.29 10.65 -9.47
CA GLU A 2 -10.65 9.31 -9.49
C GLU A 2 -9.58 9.13 -8.37
N ALA A 3 -8.95 10.21 -7.91
CA ALA A 3 -7.91 10.15 -6.88
C ALA A 3 -8.44 9.71 -5.51
N SER A 4 -9.64 10.18 -5.12
CA SER A 4 -10.29 9.84 -3.84
C SER A 4 -10.56 8.34 -3.71
N MET A 5 -10.89 7.66 -4.82
CA MET A 5 -11.22 6.24 -4.82
C MET A 5 -9.94 5.38 -4.74
N CYS A 6 -8.82 5.86 -5.29
CA CYS A 6 -7.51 5.21 -5.13
C CYS A 6 -6.99 5.37 -3.70
N GLU A 7 -7.09 6.56 -3.10
CA GLU A 7 -6.66 6.80 -1.71
C GLU A 7 -7.50 6.03 -0.68
N GLU A 8 -8.83 5.98 -0.85
CA GLU A 8 -9.72 5.20 0.01
C GLU A 8 -9.47 3.68 -0.12
N ASN A 9 -9.19 3.20 -1.34
CA ASN A 9 -8.81 1.81 -1.57
C ASN A 9 -7.47 1.48 -0.89
N LEU A 10 -6.48 2.35 -1.00
CA LEU A 10 -5.15 2.10 -0.44
C LEU A 10 -5.19 2.05 1.09
N ALA A 11 -5.90 2.99 1.73
CA ALA A 11 -6.12 2.99 3.17
C ALA A 11 -6.89 1.74 3.65
N PHE A 12 -7.83 1.24 2.83
CA PHE A 12 -8.53 -0.02 3.10
C PHE A 12 -7.56 -1.20 3.13
N TYR A 13 -6.73 -1.35 2.10
CA TYR A 13 -5.76 -2.46 2.01
C TYR A 13 -4.73 -2.39 3.14
N GLU A 14 -4.21 -1.20 3.47
CA GLU A 14 -3.25 -1.03 4.57
C GLU A 14 -3.86 -1.41 5.93
N ARG A 15 -5.13 -1.03 6.16
CA ARG A 15 -5.82 -1.42 7.38
C ARG A 15 -6.01 -2.93 7.45
N ARG A 16 -6.41 -3.56 6.33
CA ARG A 16 -6.62 -5.01 6.27
C ARG A 16 -5.31 -5.77 6.45
N ALA A 17 -4.22 -5.36 5.79
CA ALA A 17 -2.90 -5.96 5.96
C ALA A 17 -2.47 -6.02 7.44
N ARG A 18 -2.65 -4.91 8.18
CA ARG A 18 -2.37 -4.84 9.62
C ARG A 18 -3.28 -5.73 10.46
N GLN A 19 -4.58 -5.71 10.20
CA GLN A 19 -5.54 -6.57 10.92
C GLN A 19 -5.22 -8.05 10.75
N GLU A 20 -4.87 -8.47 9.53
CA GLU A 20 -4.49 -9.86 9.26
C GLU A 20 -3.14 -10.21 9.93
N ALA A 21 -2.18 -9.30 9.99
CA ALA A 21 -0.94 -9.52 10.74
C ALA A 21 -1.17 -9.67 12.25
N GLU A 22 -2.03 -8.84 12.84
CA GLU A 22 -2.44 -8.92 14.25
C GLU A 22 -3.23 -10.20 14.55
N ALA A 23 -4.13 -10.59 13.64
CA ALA A 23 -4.87 -11.85 13.73
C ALA A 23 -3.92 -13.06 13.66
N ALA A 24 -2.90 -13.01 12.81
CA ALA A 24 -1.88 -14.05 12.75
C ALA A 24 -1.06 -14.15 14.04
N ALA A 25 -0.74 -13.01 14.66
CA ALA A 25 0.01 -12.96 15.93
C ALA A 25 -0.80 -13.48 17.12
N SER A 26 -2.12 -13.32 17.09
CA SER A 26 -3.04 -13.77 18.14
C SER A 26 -3.69 -15.14 17.89
N ALA A 27 -3.45 -15.74 16.72
CA ALA A 27 -4.06 -17.01 16.33
C ALA A 27 -3.60 -18.18 17.22
N VAL A 28 -4.58 -18.98 17.64
CA VAL A 28 -4.36 -20.15 18.51
C VAL A 28 -3.85 -21.39 17.78
N SER A 29 -3.87 -21.39 16.44
CA SER A 29 -3.44 -22.51 15.61
C SER A 29 -2.43 -22.06 14.56
N PRO A 30 -1.33 -22.80 14.34
CA PRO A 30 -0.36 -22.49 13.28
C PRO A 30 -0.98 -22.41 11.89
N ALA A 31 -1.99 -23.23 11.60
CA ALA A 31 -2.69 -23.20 10.31
C ALA A 31 -3.48 -21.89 10.13
N VAL A 32 -4.16 -21.44 11.18
CA VAL A 32 -4.90 -20.17 11.19
C VAL A 32 -3.95 -18.98 11.10
N ALA A 33 -2.86 -19.02 11.87
CA ALA A 33 -1.80 -18.00 11.80
C ALA A 33 -1.21 -17.90 10.39
N SER A 34 -0.99 -19.03 9.72
CA SER A 34 -0.45 -19.08 8.36
C SER A 34 -1.43 -18.50 7.34
N ALA A 35 -2.72 -18.80 7.45
CA ALA A 35 -3.74 -18.23 6.57
C ALA A 35 -3.80 -16.70 6.68
N HIS A 36 -3.80 -16.16 7.91
CA HIS A 36 -3.77 -14.72 8.15
C HIS A 36 -2.48 -14.06 7.63
N ARG A 37 -1.32 -14.71 7.78
CA ARG A 37 -0.05 -14.21 7.18
C ARG A 37 -0.12 -14.13 5.67
N LEU A 38 -0.66 -15.14 5.01
CA LEU A 38 -0.82 -15.13 3.55
C LEU A 38 -1.73 -13.99 3.08
N LEU A 39 -2.83 -13.75 3.78
CA LEU A 39 -3.73 -12.63 3.49
C LEU A 39 -3.06 -11.27 3.72
N SER A 40 -2.29 -11.12 4.81
CA SER A 40 -1.53 -9.90 5.09
C SER A 40 -0.54 -9.58 3.96
N ILE A 41 0.22 -10.58 3.52
CA ILE A 41 1.17 -10.46 2.39
C ILE A 41 0.44 -10.07 1.11
N GLN A 42 -0.68 -10.71 0.79
CA GLN A 42 -1.45 -10.39 -0.41
C GLN A 42 -1.91 -8.92 -0.41
N TYR A 43 -2.42 -8.43 0.72
CA TYR A 43 -2.81 -7.02 0.82
C TYR A 43 -1.61 -6.06 0.69
N GLU A 44 -0.43 -6.43 1.20
CA GLU A 44 0.80 -5.66 0.99
C GLU A 44 1.28 -5.66 -0.47
N ASP A 45 1.10 -6.77 -1.19
CA ASP A 45 1.36 -6.84 -2.63
C ASP A 45 0.39 -5.93 -3.41
N ASP A 46 -0.90 -5.96 -3.07
CA ASP A 46 -1.94 -5.13 -3.71
C ASP A 46 -1.64 -3.63 -3.53
N ILE A 47 -1.20 -3.20 -2.34
CA ILE A 47 -0.78 -1.81 -2.07
C ILE A 47 0.40 -1.42 -2.96
N ARG A 48 1.40 -2.29 -3.07
CA ARG A 48 2.59 -2.06 -3.91
C ARG A 48 2.20 -1.94 -5.39
N GLU A 49 1.27 -2.77 -5.86
CA GLU A 49 0.74 -2.68 -7.22
C GLU A 49 -0.01 -1.36 -7.44
N GLN A 50 -0.85 -0.94 -6.49
CA GLN A 50 -1.57 0.34 -6.59
C GLN A 50 -0.62 1.54 -6.64
N HIS A 51 0.43 1.55 -5.83
CA HIS A 51 1.47 2.60 -5.89
C HIS A 51 2.21 2.62 -7.22
N ALA A 52 2.48 1.45 -7.81
CA ALA A 52 3.14 1.34 -9.11
C ALA A 52 2.23 1.77 -10.27
N ALA A 53 0.93 1.47 -10.19
CA ALA A 53 -0.07 1.83 -11.19
C ALA A 53 -0.48 3.31 -11.12
N HIS A 54 -0.46 3.90 -9.92
CA HIS A 54 -0.82 5.30 -9.67
C HIS A 54 0.33 6.04 -8.98
N PRO A 55 1.45 6.30 -9.68
CA PRO A 55 2.51 7.11 -9.12
C PRO A 55 1.95 8.49 -8.80
N HIS A 56 1.95 8.85 -7.52
CA HIS A 56 1.49 10.16 -7.06
C HIS A 56 2.21 11.25 -7.89
N PRO A 57 1.50 12.21 -8.51
CA PRO A 57 2.09 13.17 -9.44
C PRO A 57 3.09 14.15 -8.79
N GLN A 58 3.31 14.07 -7.47
CA GLN A 58 4.24 14.94 -6.76
C GLN A 58 5.73 14.57 -6.95
N ALA A 59 6.06 13.39 -7.49
CA ALA A 59 7.46 13.01 -7.70
C ALA A 59 8.07 13.55 -9.02
N VAL A 60 7.26 14.08 -9.95
CA VAL A 60 7.75 14.55 -11.26
C VAL A 60 7.87 16.07 -11.39
N HIS A 61 7.45 16.84 -10.37
CA HIS A 61 7.51 18.31 -10.41
C HIS A 61 8.70 18.92 -9.64
N ASN A 62 9.78 18.16 -9.44
CA ASN A 62 11.00 18.67 -8.77
C ASN A 62 12.28 18.58 -9.64
N ARG A 63 12.17 18.56 -10.98
CA ARG A 63 13.33 18.72 -11.88
C ARG A 63 13.17 19.87 -12.88
N HIS A 64 12.84 21.07 -12.42
CA HIS A 64 12.89 22.25 -13.30
C HIS A 64 13.27 23.56 -12.60
N ILE A 65 14.32 23.55 -11.79
CA ILE A 65 15.09 24.76 -11.48
C ILE A 65 16.57 24.34 -11.54
N GLU A 66 17.43 25.21 -12.11
CA GLU A 66 18.80 24.99 -12.62
C GLU A 66 18.79 24.66 -14.12
N THR A 67 18.93 25.60 -15.06
CA THR A 67 20.00 26.60 -15.16
C THR A 67 19.66 27.54 -16.32
N ALA A 68 19.45 28.83 -16.04
CA ALA A 68 19.68 29.91 -16.99
C ALA A 68 19.63 31.25 -16.25
N ASP A 69 20.80 31.80 -15.93
CA ASP A 69 21.12 33.17 -16.35
C ASP A 69 22.63 33.35 -16.28
N GLY A 70 23.21 33.76 -17.40
CA GLY A 70 24.61 34.11 -17.56
C GLY A 70 24.79 35.61 -17.71
#